data_AF-A0A2N0P975-F1
#
_entry.id   AF-A0A2N0P975-F1
#
_cell.length_a   1.000
_cell.length_b   1.000
_cell.length_c   1.000
_cell.angle_alpha   90.00
_cell.angle_beta   90.00
_cell.angle_gamma   90.00
#
_symmetry.space_group_name_H-M   'P 1'
#
loop_
_entity.id
_entity.type
_entity.pdbx_description
1 polymer ?
#
loop_
_entity_poly.entity_id
_entity_poly.type
_entity_poly.pdbx_seq_one_letter_code
_entity_poly.pdbx_strand_id
1 'polypeptide(L)'
;KIKDSTKLIGGYNPLDWNGYCWKNTSDSFLFSFADWKNISNATTKLSYINSGKEWAIYCNNKYGPQFGDLCCPNSNNWTYDGYLEYYPNLDIPKNKTIEDYEVFQVIKN
;
A
#
# COMPACT_ATOMS: atom_id res chain seq x y z
N LYS A 1 7.75 1.34 6.77
CA LYS A 1 7.53 1.49 8.24
C LYS A 1 7.06 2.90 8.55
N ILE A 2 6.04 3.09 9.39
CA ILE A 2 5.62 4.43 9.83
C ILE A 2 6.62 4.94 10.88
N LYS A 3 7.07 6.19 10.73
CA LYS A 3 8.03 6.81 11.63
C LYS A 3 7.48 6.87 13.06
N ASP A 4 8.36 6.64 14.04
CA ASP A 4 8.05 6.67 15.47
C ASP A 4 6.92 5.72 15.88
N SER A 5 6.74 4.62 15.12
CA SER A 5 5.71 3.62 15.33
C SER A 5 6.24 2.20 15.07
N THR A 6 5.61 1.21 15.71
CA THR A 6 5.75 -0.21 15.36
C THR A 6 4.77 -0.62 14.25
N LYS A 7 3.90 0.28 13.78
CA LYS A 7 2.97 -0.01 12.69
C LYS A 7 3.73 -0.16 11.37
N LEU A 8 3.50 -1.27 10.70
CA LEU A 8 3.97 -1.53 9.34
C LEU A 8 2.79 -1.61 8.39
N ILE A 9 2.91 -0.97 7.25
CA ILE A 9 1.95 -1.03 6.16
C ILE A 9 2.69 -1.48 4.90
N GLY A 10 2.00 -2.18 4.02
CA GLY A 10 2.54 -2.61 2.75
C GLY A 10 1.45 -3.10 1.83
N GLY A 11 1.84 -3.60 0.66
CA GLY A 11 0.91 -4.14 -0.30
C GLY A 11 1.57 -5.16 -1.21
N TYR A 12 0.73 -5.98 -1.83
CA TYR A 12 1.10 -6.89 -2.89
C TYR A 12 0.37 -6.50 -4.17
N ASN A 13 1.10 -6.54 -5.28
CA ASN A 13 0.57 -6.31 -6.62
C ASN A 13 1.23 -7.34 -7.55
N PRO A 14 0.46 -8.06 -8.39
CA PRO A 14 1.03 -9.02 -9.34
C PRO A 14 1.62 -8.37 -10.59
N LEU A 15 1.38 -7.07 -10.82
CA LEU A 15 1.83 -6.36 -12.01
C LEU A 15 3.22 -5.74 -11.81
N ASP A 16 3.90 -5.40 -12.91
CA ASP A 16 5.08 -4.55 -12.85
C ASP A 16 4.72 -3.08 -12.52
N TRP A 17 5.72 -2.25 -12.20
CA TRP A 17 5.56 -0.82 -11.89
C TRP A 17 5.94 0.13 -13.04
N ASN A 18 6.08 -0.36 -14.27
CA ASN A 18 6.44 0.45 -15.43
C ASN A 18 5.27 1.31 -15.91
N GLY A 19 5.60 2.48 -16.46
CA GLY A 19 4.68 3.36 -17.17
C GLY A 19 4.41 4.70 -16.46
N TYR A 20 3.44 5.43 -17.00
CA TYR A 20 2.92 6.69 -16.47
C TYR A 20 1.39 6.61 -16.48
N CYS A 21 0.82 5.68 -15.73
CA CYS A 21 -0.60 5.34 -15.80
C CYS A 21 -1.10 4.63 -14.54
N TRP A 22 -2.41 4.49 -14.47
CA TRP A 22 -3.06 3.56 -13.56
C TRP A 22 -3.15 2.18 -14.20
N LYS A 23 -3.00 1.15 -13.38
CA LYS A 23 -3.08 -0.25 -13.80
C LYS A 23 -4.26 -0.94 -13.15
N ASN A 24 -4.92 -1.76 -13.96
CA ASN A 24 -6.08 -2.54 -13.57
C ASN A 24 -5.67 -3.90 -13.01
N THR A 25 -6.05 -4.18 -11.77
CA THR A 25 -5.97 -5.53 -11.21
C THR A 25 -7.00 -5.74 -10.10
N SER A 26 -7.45 -6.98 -9.94
CA SER A 26 -8.29 -7.41 -8.82
C SER A 26 -7.52 -8.22 -7.77
N ASP A 27 -6.25 -8.52 -8.05
CA ASP A 27 -5.41 -9.40 -7.24
C ASP A 27 -4.42 -8.62 -6.36
N SER A 28 -4.53 -7.29 -6.34
CA SER A 28 -3.77 -6.46 -5.42
C SER A 28 -4.45 -6.39 -4.05
N PHE A 29 -3.62 -6.28 -3.02
CA PHE A 29 -4.09 -6.04 -1.66
C PHE A 29 -3.12 -5.17 -0.89
N LEU A 30 -3.65 -4.45 0.09
CA LEU A 30 -2.90 -3.78 1.12
C LEU A 30 -2.98 -4.60 2.41
N PHE A 31 -1.90 -4.55 3.20
CA PHE A 31 -1.86 -5.13 4.54
C PHE A 31 -1.35 -4.10 5.55
N SER A 32 -1.75 -4.30 6.80
CA SER A 32 -1.21 -3.55 7.92
C SER A 32 -0.98 -4.44 9.13
N PHE A 33 0.18 -4.28 9.76
CA PHE A 33 0.52 -4.88 11.04
C PHE A 33 0.52 -3.78 12.10
N ALA A 34 -0.22 -3.99 13.18
CA ALA A 34 -0.22 -3.06 14.32
C ALA A 34 1.17 -2.98 14.98
N ASP A 35 1.87 -4.11 15.06
CA ASP A 35 3.25 -4.23 15.53
C ASP A 35 4.01 -5.25 14.67
N TRP A 36 4.99 -4.79 13.89
CA TRP A 36 5.80 -5.65 13.03
C TRP A 36 6.63 -6.68 13.80
N LYS A 37 6.85 -6.49 15.11
CA LYS A 37 7.55 -7.46 15.95
C LYS A 37 6.64 -8.59 16.43
N ASN A 38 5.33 -8.43 16.37
CA ASN A 38 4.32 -9.35 16.88
C ASN A 38 3.22 -9.59 15.84
N ILE A 39 3.61 -10.15 14.70
CA ILE A 39 2.70 -10.46 13.59
C ILE A 39 1.88 -11.70 13.93
N SER A 40 0.56 -11.56 13.92
CA SER A 40 -0.40 -12.65 14.09
C SER A 40 -1.66 -12.38 13.27
N ASN A 41 -2.50 -13.39 13.03
CA ASN A 41 -3.77 -13.21 12.35
C ASN A 41 -4.69 -12.20 13.07
N ALA A 42 -4.62 -12.13 14.40
CA ALA A 42 -5.44 -11.21 15.20
C ALA A 42 -4.96 -9.75 15.11
N THR A 43 -3.68 -9.53 14.81
CA THR A 43 -3.04 -8.19 14.74
C THR A 43 -2.77 -7.73 13.31
N THR A 44 -3.12 -8.54 12.33
CA THR A 44 -2.96 -8.27 10.91
C THR A 44 -4.30 -7.87 10.30
N LYS A 45 -4.31 -6.76 9.56
CA LYS A 45 -5.42 -6.41 8.68
C LYS A 45 -4.99 -6.55 7.24
N LEU A 46 -5.89 -7.09 6.43
CA LEU A 46 -5.73 -7.29 4.99
C LEU A 46 -6.94 -6.69 4.29
N SER A 47 -6.70 -6.00 3.19
CA SER A 47 -7.76 -5.45 2.36
C SER A 47 -7.41 -5.66 0.90
N TYR A 48 -8.25 -6.41 0.21
CA TYR A 48 -8.19 -6.55 -1.22
C TYR A 48 -8.84 -5.33 -1.88
N ILE A 49 -8.44 -5.07 -3.11
CA ILE A 49 -9.11 -4.05 -3.93
C ILE A 49 -10.61 -4.37 -4.02
N ASN A 50 -11.43 -3.50 -3.45
CA ASN A 50 -12.87 -3.69 -3.32
C ASN A 50 -13.65 -3.00 -4.44
N SER A 51 -13.22 -1.79 -4.81
CA SER A 51 -13.78 -1.00 -5.89
C SER A 51 -12.65 -0.29 -6.66
N GLY A 52 -12.94 0.25 -7.84
CA GLY A 52 -11.95 1.01 -8.62
C GLY A 52 -10.73 0.21 -9.02
N LYS A 53 -10.91 -1.05 -9.46
CA LYS A 53 -9.80 -1.93 -9.89
C LYS A 53 -8.91 -1.30 -10.96
N GLU A 54 -9.47 -0.44 -11.81
CA GLU A 54 -8.75 0.34 -12.83
C GLU A 54 -7.79 1.39 -12.25
N TRP A 55 -7.96 1.72 -10.96
CA TRP A 55 -7.11 2.60 -10.15
C TRP A 55 -6.33 1.81 -9.07
N ALA A 56 -6.13 0.50 -9.25
CA ALA A 56 -5.52 -0.34 -8.22
C ALA A 56 -4.06 0.06 -7.92
N ILE A 57 -3.29 0.37 -8.96
CA ILE A 57 -1.85 0.71 -8.88
C ILE A 57 -1.57 1.93 -9.74
N TYR A 58 -0.84 2.91 -9.20
CA TYR A 58 -0.36 4.04 -9.98
C TYR A 58 1.14 3.92 -10.24
N CYS A 59 1.52 4.02 -11.51
CA CYS A 59 2.91 3.98 -11.95
C CYS A 59 3.34 5.38 -12.39
N ASN A 60 4.31 5.97 -11.69
CA ASN A 60 4.85 7.29 -11.98
C ASN A 60 6.19 7.46 -11.23
N ASN A 61 7.23 7.96 -11.87
CA ASN A 61 8.55 8.16 -11.25
C ASN A 61 8.59 9.23 -10.14
N LYS A 62 7.53 10.03 -9.99
CA LYS A 62 7.34 10.99 -8.90
C LYS A 62 6.72 10.36 -7.65
N TYR A 63 6.46 9.06 -7.68
CA TYR A 63 5.81 8.30 -6.63
C TYR A 63 6.57 7.00 -6.34
N GLY A 64 6.46 6.53 -5.10
CA GLY A 64 6.82 5.18 -4.69
C GLY A 64 5.71 4.16 -5.04
N PRO A 65 5.53 3.10 -4.23
CA PRO A 65 4.58 2.04 -4.52
C PRO A 65 3.15 2.47 -4.19
N GLN A 66 2.50 3.22 -5.07
CA GLN A 66 1.14 3.73 -4.87
C GLN A 66 0.07 2.69 -5.21
N PHE A 67 -0.83 2.46 -4.26
CA PHE A 67 -1.96 1.54 -4.35
C PHE A 67 -3.26 2.32 -4.11
N GLY A 68 -4.06 2.56 -5.15
CA GLY A 68 -5.35 3.27 -5.01
C GLY A 68 -5.27 4.46 -4.04
N ASP A 69 -5.94 4.30 -2.89
CA ASP A 69 -6.04 5.29 -1.80
C ASP A 69 -4.72 5.59 -1.07
N LEU A 70 -3.73 4.70 -1.13
CA LEU A 70 -2.40 4.87 -0.54
C LEU A 70 -1.48 5.65 -1.49
N CYS A 71 -1.52 6.97 -1.37
CA CYS A 71 -0.68 7.89 -2.12
C CYS A 71 0.73 7.98 -1.52
N CYS A 72 1.71 7.70 -2.37
CA CYS A 72 3.12 7.57 -1.99
C CYS A 72 3.98 8.54 -2.81
N PRO A 73 3.91 9.86 -2.62
CA PRO A 73 4.75 10.79 -3.38
C PRO A 73 6.25 10.58 -3.08
N ASN A 74 7.14 11.15 -3.89
CA ASN A 74 8.59 11.23 -3.63
C ASN A 74 8.91 12.17 -2.45
N SER A 75 8.35 11.85 -1.30
CA SER A 75 8.59 12.45 0.00
C SER A 75 8.30 11.37 1.06
N ASN A 76 8.69 11.63 2.30
CA ASN A 76 8.31 10.78 3.42
C ASN A 76 6.87 11.01 3.89
N ASN A 77 6.15 12.02 3.38
CA ASN A 77 4.79 12.32 3.80
C ASN A 77 3.79 11.65 2.86
N TRP A 78 3.24 10.53 3.30
CA TRP A 78 2.30 9.74 2.51
C TRP A 78 0.88 9.94 3.00
N THR A 79 -0.11 9.84 2.10
CA THR A 79 -1.54 9.94 2.44
C THR A 79 -2.29 8.65 2.14
N TYR A 80 -3.33 8.38 2.93
CA TYR A 80 -4.20 7.22 2.78
C TYR A 80 -5.62 7.73 2.84
N ASP A 81 -6.21 7.99 1.68
CA ASP A 81 -7.55 8.55 1.58
C ASP A 81 -8.57 7.46 1.28
N GLY A 82 -8.92 6.70 2.32
CA GLY A 82 -9.89 5.60 2.22
C GLY A 82 -11.32 6.01 1.86
N TYR A 83 -11.57 7.27 1.48
CA TYR A 83 -12.87 7.79 1.07
C TYR A 83 -13.42 7.10 -0.19
N LEU A 84 -12.53 6.72 -1.12
CA LEU A 84 -12.93 6.00 -2.34
C LEU A 84 -13.18 4.51 -2.07
N GLU A 85 -12.83 4.04 -0.87
CA GLU A 85 -12.99 2.66 -0.42
C GLU A 85 -12.40 1.63 -1.40
N TYR A 86 -11.26 1.97 -2.04
CA TYR A 86 -10.54 1.03 -2.88
C TYR A 86 -9.96 -0.10 -2.03
N TYR A 87 -9.42 0.21 -0.85
CA TYR A 87 -8.86 -0.79 0.09
C TYR A 87 -9.39 -0.61 1.53
N PRO A 88 -10.68 -0.83 1.82
CA PRO A 88 -11.29 -0.47 3.10
C PRO A 88 -10.67 -1.18 4.33
N ASN A 89 -10.87 -0.63 5.53
CA ASN A 89 -10.66 -1.31 6.83
C ASN A 89 -9.22 -1.69 7.26
N LEU A 90 -8.22 -0.83 7.03
CA LEU A 90 -6.81 -1.12 7.40
C LEU A 90 -6.24 -0.33 8.58
N ASP A 91 -7.02 0.55 9.22
CA ASP A 91 -6.56 1.48 10.28
C ASP A 91 -5.25 2.21 9.93
N ILE A 92 -5.04 2.53 8.65
CA ILE A 92 -3.88 3.30 8.21
C ILE A 92 -4.18 4.77 8.49
N PRO A 93 -3.32 5.49 9.24
CA PRO A 93 -3.52 6.92 9.46
C PRO A 93 -3.60 7.67 8.12
N LYS A 94 -4.55 8.62 8.01
CA LYS A 94 -4.73 9.40 6.78
C LYS A 94 -3.43 10.08 6.35
N ASN A 95 -2.79 10.80 7.27
CA ASN A 95 -1.47 11.38 7.06
C ASN A 95 -0.45 10.62 7.90
N LYS A 96 0.69 10.26 7.32
CA LYS A 96 1.79 9.64 8.04
C LYS A 96 3.13 10.02 7.43
N THR A 97 4.14 10.06 8.28
CA THR A 97 5.53 10.12 7.85
C THR A 97 6.07 8.70 7.79
N ILE A 98 6.62 8.31 6.65
CA ILE A 98 7.30 7.04 6.44
C ILE A 98 8.76 7.20 6.85
N GLU A 99 9.24 6.27 7.66
CA GLU A 99 10.66 6.20 8.04
C GLU A 99 11.49 5.60 6.91
N ASP A 100 10.99 4.48 6.36
CA ASP A 100 11.61 3.77 5.25
C ASP A 100 10.59 2.88 4.54
N TYR A 101 10.87 2.48 3.31
CA TYR A 101 10.10 1.49 2.55
C TYR A 101 11.01 0.63 1.67
N GLU A 102 10.61 -0.62 1.49
CA GLU A 102 11.31 -1.58 0.64
C GLU A 102 10.34 -2.13 -0.40
N VAL A 103 10.87 -2.47 -1.58
CA VAL A 103 10.10 -3.09 -2.67
C VAL A 103 10.79 -4.37 -3.08
N PHE A 104 10.04 -5.46 -3.09
CA PHE A 104 10.53 -6.79 -3.45
C PHE A 104 9.74 -7.34 -4.65
N GLN A 105 10.44 -8.02 -5.56
CA GLN A 105 9.82 -8.73 -6.67
C GLN A 105 9.93 -10.24 -6.44
N VAL A 106 8.80 -10.95 -6.51
CA VAL A 106 8.77 -12.41 -6.45
C VAL A 106 8.91 -12.94 -7.87
N ILE A 107 9.93 -13.77 -8.12
CA ILE A 107 10.18 -14.43 -9.41
C ILE A 107 9.91 -15.92 -9.22
N LYS A 108 9.12 -16.50 -10.13
CA LYS A 108 8.87 -17.95 -10.14
C LYS A 108 10.03 -18.63 -10.89
N ASN A 109 10.62 -19.65 -10.26
CA ASN A 109 11.66 -20.49 -10.87
C ASN A 109 11.06 -21.53 -11.80
#